data_AF-A0ABD1V4T0-F1
#
_entry.id   AF-A0ABD1V4T0-F1
#
_cell.length_a   1.000
_cell.length_b   1.000
_cell.length_c   1.000
_cell.angle_alpha   90.00
_cell.angle_beta   90.00
_cell.angle_gamma   90.00
#
_symmetry.space_group_name_H-M   'P 1'
#
loop_
_entity.id
_entity.type
_entity.pdbx_description
1 polymer ?
#
loop_
_entity_poly.entity_id
_entity_poly.type
_entity_poly.pdbx_seq_one_letter_code
_entity_poly.pdbx_strand_id
1 'polypeptide(L)'
;MCYFADSAEFIPLAHYVEKSSARSDSPLRVGTGWLTGGGWTSRTEHHLWRNHHSTLSWAIGPGKAVSVQLYSSSEIDLDTRIGKLSQKTYLKNGKIGKGMHNENGAKTKRYIFKCSVEPDFGSPGAFLIKNEDKHKFFLQSVSLQVCYDQIIHFECNSWIHPINLTKKDRIFFPNTCYLPNQTPDGLVELRKEELIRLRGDGTGERKEWDRIYDYDYYNDLGNLIKAWNFRTESRPESFNIDIYAPPDERFSPKKQSELISNAIQAAMCLVIPEAKAMFKEGSSHFESFNERAQLFTSTRDQGEEECVVKNLKRAVPDDF
;
A
#
# COMPACT_ATOMS: atom_id res chain seq x y z
N MET A 1 -54.96 4.21 1.18
CA MET A 1 -54.08 5.19 1.83
C MET A 1 -52.96 4.38 2.47
N CYS A 2 -51.89 4.14 1.72
CA CYS A 2 -50.78 3.29 2.17
C CYS A 2 -49.53 4.16 2.19
N TYR A 3 -48.94 4.29 3.36
CA TYR A 3 -47.81 5.16 3.64
C TYR A 3 -46.56 4.65 2.92
N PHE A 4 -45.89 5.55 2.21
CA PHE A 4 -44.53 5.35 1.70
C PHE A 4 -43.57 5.38 2.89
N ALA A 5 -42.66 4.40 2.97
CA ALA A 5 -41.57 4.42 3.92
C ALA A 5 -40.46 5.34 3.39
N ASP A 6 -40.14 6.38 4.15
CA ASP A 6 -39.00 7.26 3.94
C ASP A 6 -37.67 6.49 4.02
N SER A 7 -36.73 6.95 3.20
CA SER A 7 -35.31 6.59 3.09
C SER A 7 -34.67 5.80 4.24
N ALA A 8 -34.18 4.59 3.95
CA ALA A 8 -33.32 3.83 4.85
C ALA A 8 -31.88 4.39 4.80
N GLU A 9 -31.38 4.90 5.93
CA GLU A 9 -29.98 5.32 6.09
C GLU A 9 -29.10 4.15 6.54
N PHE A 10 -27.99 3.90 5.84
CA PHE A 10 -27.04 2.81 6.15
C PHE A 10 -25.70 3.35 6.67
N ILE A 11 -25.02 2.62 7.57
CA ILE A 11 -23.73 3.01 8.17
C ILE A 11 -22.64 1.92 7.99
N PRO A 12 -21.99 1.82 6.82
CA PRO A 12 -20.81 0.97 6.63
C PRO A 12 -19.51 1.48 7.26
N LEU A 13 -18.61 0.55 7.59
CA LEU A 13 -17.27 0.77 8.14
C LEU A 13 -16.19 0.27 7.16
N ALA A 14 -15.22 1.13 6.82
CA ALA A 14 -14.04 0.78 6.01
C ALA A 14 -12.75 0.89 6.84
N HIS A 15 -11.80 -0.04 6.65
CA HIS A 15 -10.52 -0.06 7.37
C HIS A 15 -9.35 0.21 6.40
N TYR A 16 -8.52 1.21 6.72
CA TYR A 16 -7.37 1.65 5.92
C TYR A 16 -6.08 1.76 6.78
N VAL A 17 -4.90 1.45 6.25
CA VAL A 17 -3.60 1.57 6.94
C VAL A 17 -2.73 2.70 6.37
N GLU A 18 -2.53 3.78 7.13
CA GLU A 18 -1.63 4.86 6.73
C GLU A 18 -0.18 4.52 7.13
N LYS A 19 0.73 4.41 6.16
CA LYS A 19 2.17 4.31 6.41
C LYS A 19 2.83 5.67 6.20
N SER A 20 3.20 6.31 7.31
CA SER A 20 4.04 7.52 7.29
C SER A 20 5.51 7.10 7.15
N SER A 21 6.17 7.53 6.08
CA SER A 21 7.64 7.56 6.03
C SER A 21 8.12 8.60 7.04
N ALA A 22 8.84 8.15 8.08
CA ALA A 22 9.39 9.01 9.12
C ALA A 22 10.89 9.18 8.87
N ARG A 23 11.31 10.41 8.57
CA ARG A 23 12.71 10.83 8.52
C ARG A 23 13.22 11.01 9.96
N SER A 24 14.31 10.34 10.31
CA SER A 24 15.07 10.53 11.54
C SER A 24 15.97 11.78 11.43
N ASP A 25 15.99 12.63 12.45
CA ASP A 25 17.18 12.86 13.28
C ASP A 25 16.96 13.91 14.41
N SER A 26 17.74 13.68 15.47
CA SER A 26 17.74 14.25 16.85
C SER A 26 18.52 15.59 16.93
N PRO A 27 18.86 16.21 18.09
CA PRO A 27 18.63 15.84 19.50
C PRO A 27 18.26 16.95 20.52
N LEU A 28 17.76 16.47 21.66
CA LEU A 28 17.88 16.94 23.06
C LEU A 28 18.37 18.37 23.36
N ARG A 29 17.55 19.11 24.14
CA ARG A 29 18.04 20.18 25.03
C ARG A 29 17.34 20.10 26.40
N VAL A 30 18.17 19.95 27.42
CA VAL A 30 17.85 19.97 28.85
C VAL A 30 17.55 21.42 29.28
N GLY A 31 16.50 21.64 30.06
CA GLY A 31 16.15 22.93 30.63
C GLY A 31 15.44 22.77 31.97
N THR A 32 16.21 22.90 33.05
CA THR A 32 15.78 22.95 34.45
C THR A 32 14.98 24.22 34.75
N GLY A 33 13.90 24.10 35.55
CA GLY A 33 13.16 25.25 36.07
C GLY A 33 12.51 24.94 37.42
N TRP A 34 12.90 25.69 38.44
CA TRP A 34 12.48 25.57 39.84
C TRP A 34 11.15 26.26 40.14
N LEU A 35 10.54 25.83 41.25
CA LEU A 35 9.30 26.30 41.88
C LEU A 35 9.46 27.67 42.57
N THR A 36 8.48 28.55 42.38
CA THR A 36 7.80 29.43 43.36
C THR A 36 6.47 29.85 42.68
N GLY A 37 5.30 30.04 43.27
CA GLY A 37 4.83 30.32 44.62
C GLY A 37 3.63 31.27 44.44
N GLY A 38 2.53 31.08 45.19
CA GLY A 38 1.46 32.08 45.31
C GLY A 38 0.08 31.60 44.85
N GLY A 39 -0.81 31.41 45.82
CA GLY A 39 -2.22 31.09 45.59
C GLY A 39 -3.17 32.28 45.71
N TRP A 40 -4.45 31.93 45.59
CA TRP A 40 -5.68 32.66 45.96
C TRP A 40 -6.14 33.81 45.05
N THR A 41 -7.20 33.60 44.27
CA THR A 41 -8.60 33.91 44.66
C THR A 41 -9.53 33.84 43.44
N SER A 42 -10.78 33.50 43.72
CA SER A 42 -11.93 33.39 42.82
C SER A 42 -12.46 34.74 42.35
N ARG A 43 -12.79 34.89 41.06
CA ARG A 43 -14.00 35.61 40.62
C ARG A 43 -14.39 35.31 39.17
N THR A 44 -15.69 35.19 38.99
CA THR A 44 -16.50 35.05 37.77
C THR A 44 -16.41 36.27 36.85
N GLU A 45 -16.34 36.04 35.53
CA GLU A 45 -17.34 36.41 34.51
C GLU A 45 -16.75 36.49 33.08
N HIS A 46 -17.57 36.04 32.11
CA HIS A 46 -17.68 36.45 30.70
C HIS A 46 -16.45 37.01 29.96
N HIS A 47 -15.97 36.30 28.93
CA HIS A 47 -15.42 36.97 27.75
C HIS A 47 -15.67 36.21 26.43
N LEU A 48 -16.17 37.00 25.48
CA LEU A 48 -16.26 36.80 24.05
C LEU A 48 -14.87 36.57 23.40
N TRP A 49 -14.93 35.85 22.30
CA TRP A 49 -13.94 35.66 21.23
C TRP A 49 -12.85 36.73 21.04
N ARG A 50 -11.58 36.27 20.94
CA ARG A 50 -10.65 36.65 19.85
C ARG A 50 -9.45 35.71 19.74
N ASN A 51 -9.40 35.04 18.59
CA ASN A 51 -8.25 34.74 17.72
C ASN A 51 -6.87 34.51 18.33
N HIS A 52 -6.42 33.25 18.26
CA HIS A 52 -5.08 32.95 17.79
C HIS A 52 -5.17 31.99 16.59
N HIS A 53 -4.79 32.52 15.42
CA HIS A 53 -4.43 31.72 14.27
C HIS A 53 -3.12 31.00 14.58
N SER A 54 -3.15 29.67 14.61
CA SER A 54 -2.02 28.83 14.28
C SER A 54 -2.51 27.75 13.30
N THR A 55 -2.53 28.14 12.03
CA THR A 55 -2.63 27.23 10.89
C THR A 55 -1.36 26.39 10.83
N LEU A 56 -1.48 25.09 11.07
CA LEU A 56 -0.64 24.05 10.48
C LEU A 56 -1.53 22.83 10.26
N SER A 57 -2.10 22.77 9.06
CA SER A 57 -3.13 21.81 8.65
C SER A 57 -2.56 20.68 7.79
N TRP A 58 -2.07 19.59 8.39
CA TRP A 58 -1.68 18.40 7.62
C TRP A 58 -2.14 17.14 8.33
N ALA A 59 -3.42 16.82 8.15
CA ALA A 59 -3.97 15.48 8.37
C ALA A 59 -5.26 15.32 7.54
N ILE A 60 -5.14 15.50 6.22
CA ILE A 60 -6.21 15.07 5.30
C ILE A 60 -6.09 13.55 5.23
N GLY A 61 -6.86 12.85 6.08
CA GLY A 61 -7.21 11.48 5.75
C GLY A 61 -8.09 11.47 4.50
N PRO A 62 -8.10 10.39 3.70
CA PRO A 62 -8.75 10.30 2.37
C PRO A 62 -10.26 10.61 2.30
N GLY A 63 -10.91 11.00 3.40
CA GLY A 63 -12.36 11.15 3.53
C GLY A 63 -13.03 11.81 2.32
N LYS A 64 -12.67 13.06 2.01
CA LYS A 64 -13.36 13.81 0.94
C LYS A 64 -12.91 13.48 -0.49
N ALA A 65 -11.83 12.73 -0.67
CA ALA A 65 -11.25 12.44 -1.98
C ALA A 65 -11.50 10.99 -2.44
N VAL A 66 -12.10 10.16 -1.59
CA VAL A 66 -12.40 8.76 -1.94
C VAL A 66 -13.89 8.55 -2.00
N SER A 67 -14.36 8.07 -3.15
CA SER A 67 -15.77 7.78 -3.38
C SER A 67 -16.03 6.29 -3.51
N VAL A 68 -17.19 5.86 -3.04
CA VAL A 68 -17.69 4.48 -3.07
C VAL A 68 -19.05 4.45 -3.77
N GLN A 69 -19.29 3.41 -4.56
CA GLN A 69 -20.58 3.06 -5.14
C GLN A 69 -20.82 1.55 -4.98
N LEU A 70 -22.08 1.13 -4.94
CA LEU A 70 -22.47 -0.27 -4.81
C LEU A 70 -23.06 -0.76 -6.12
N TYR A 71 -22.73 -1.98 -6.51
CA TYR A 71 -23.42 -2.73 -7.55
C TYR A 71 -24.38 -3.72 -6.93
N SER A 72 -25.59 -3.81 -7.47
CA SER A 72 -26.55 -4.85 -7.11
C SER A 72 -26.11 -6.22 -7.64
N SER A 73 -26.37 -7.27 -6.88
CA SER A 73 -26.23 -8.66 -7.32
C SER A 73 -27.51 -9.23 -7.92
N SER A 74 -28.68 -8.73 -7.47
CA SER A 74 -29.98 -9.30 -7.81
C SER A 74 -30.72 -8.50 -8.88
N GLU A 75 -30.50 -7.18 -8.94
CA GLU A 75 -31.22 -6.29 -9.84
C GLU A 75 -30.29 -5.80 -10.94
N ILE A 76 -30.69 -6.05 -12.18
CA ILE A 76 -29.87 -5.79 -13.36
C ILE A 76 -30.40 -4.53 -14.05
N ASP A 77 -29.47 -3.66 -14.46
CA ASP A 77 -29.74 -2.56 -15.37
C ASP A 77 -29.89 -3.13 -16.79
N LEU A 78 -31.05 -2.88 -17.40
CA LEU A 78 -31.43 -3.48 -18.69
C LEU A 78 -30.55 -3.02 -19.86
N ASP A 79 -29.98 -1.83 -19.77
CA ASP A 79 -29.15 -1.24 -20.83
C ASP A 79 -27.74 -1.82 -20.78
N THR A 80 -27.17 -1.95 -19.59
CA THR A 80 -25.78 -2.39 -19.40
C THR A 80 -25.63 -3.90 -19.21
N ARG A 81 -26.70 -4.61 -18.82
CA ARG A 81 -26.67 -6.01 -18.36
C ARG A 81 -25.79 -6.24 -17.13
N ILE A 82 -25.45 -5.18 -16.41
CA ILE A 82 -24.71 -5.19 -15.16
C ILE A 82 -25.69 -4.89 -14.03
N GLY A 83 -25.37 -5.30 -12.80
CA GLY A 83 -26.15 -4.91 -11.63
C GLY A 83 -26.37 -3.40 -11.54
N LYS A 84 -27.54 -2.97 -11.05
CA LYS A 84 -27.84 -1.54 -10.82
C LYS A 84 -26.73 -0.89 -9.99
N LEU A 85 -26.32 0.32 -10.38
CA LEU A 85 -25.26 1.08 -9.72
C LEU A 85 -25.87 2.12 -8.78
N SER A 86 -25.41 2.16 -7.54
CA SER A 86 -25.87 3.16 -6.55
C SER A 86 -25.35 4.56 -6.85
N GLN A 87 -25.96 5.54 -6.21
CA GLN A 87 -25.40 6.88 -6.13
C GLN A 87 -24.01 6.87 -5.48
N LYS A 88 -23.17 7.80 -5.94
CA LYS A 88 -21.82 8.02 -5.43
C LYS A 88 -21.87 8.63 -4.03
N THR A 89 -21.13 8.02 -3.09
CA THR A 89 -20.93 8.55 -1.75
C THR A 89 -19.45 8.70 -1.44
N TYR A 90 -19.11 9.62 -0.55
CA TYR A 90 -17.73 9.89 -0.14
C TYR A 90 -17.48 9.36 1.27
N LEU A 91 -16.24 8.95 1.51
CA LEU A 91 -15.83 8.56 2.86
C LEU A 91 -15.97 9.77 3.80
N LYS A 92 -16.55 9.57 4.98
CA LYS A 92 -16.56 10.60 6.02
C LYS A 92 -15.51 10.24 7.05
N ASN A 93 -14.82 11.25 7.57
CA ASN A 93 -13.78 11.05 8.58
C ASN A 93 -14.33 10.18 9.71
N GLY A 94 -13.78 8.99 9.86
CA GLY A 94 -14.12 8.12 10.97
C GLY A 94 -13.25 8.45 12.19
N LYS A 95 -13.74 8.04 13.36
CA LYS A 95 -12.95 8.11 14.60
C LYS A 95 -11.69 7.28 14.41
N ILE A 96 -10.53 7.82 14.78
CA ILE A 96 -9.32 7.02 14.98
C ILE A 96 -9.71 5.97 16.03
N GLY A 97 -9.86 4.71 15.63
CA GLY A 97 -10.00 3.63 16.59
C GLY A 97 -8.79 3.69 17.51
N LYS A 98 -8.97 3.57 18.83
CA LYS A 98 -7.85 3.35 19.75
C LYS A 98 -6.97 2.28 19.11
N GLY A 99 -5.72 2.64 18.78
CA GLY A 99 -4.91 1.94 17.81
C GLY A 99 -4.92 0.44 18.06
N MET A 100 -5.57 -0.31 17.18
CA MET A 100 -5.31 -1.75 17.10
C MET A 100 -3.97 -1.83 16.40
N HIS A 101 -2.91 -1.99 17.19
CA HIS A 101 -1.59 -2.27 16.65
C HIS A 101 -1.71 -3.59 15.90
N ASN A 102 -1.64 -3.54 14.57
CA ASN A 102 -1.29 -4.75 13.83
C ASN A 102 0.11 -5.18 14.29
N GLU A 103 0.41 -6.47 14.18
CA GLU A 103 1.70 -7.10 14.55
C GLU A 103 2.94 -6.37 13.97
N ASN A 104 2.71 -5.53 12.95
CA ASN A 104 3.72 -4.72 12.26
C ASN A 104 3.79 -3.24 12.69
N GLY A 105 3.05 -2.81 13.71
CA GLY A 105 3.06 -1.42 14.22
C GLY A 105 2.36 -0.37 13.34
N ALA A 106 1.74 -0.78 12.23
CA ALA A 106 1.05 0.13 11.32
C ALA A 106 -0.31 0.59 11.89
N LYS A 107 -0.63 1.88 11.74
CA LYS A 107 -1.86 2.48 12.26
C LYS A 107 -3.01 2.29 11.28
N THR A 108 -4.03 1.53 11.69
CA THR A 108 -5.28 1.40 10.93
C THR A 108 -6.25 2.51 11.30
N LYS A 109 -6.68 3.30 10.32
CA LYS A 109 -7.77 4.27 10.41
C LYS A 109 -9.07 3.63 9.91
N ARG A 110 -10.16 3.90 10.62
CA ARG A 110 -11.50 3.48 10.20
C ARG A 110 -12.23 4.67 9.61
N TYR A 111 -12.91 4.46 8.49
CA TYR A 111 -13.78 5.45 7.85
C TYR A 111 -15.21 4.93 7.85
N ILE A 112 -16.16 5.87 7.86
CA ILE A 112 -17.58 5.55 7.77
C ILE A 112 -18.10 6.21 6.51
N PHE A 113 -18.90 5.50 5.74
CA PHE A 113 -19.66 6.09 4.65
C PHE A 113 -21.13 5.74 4.83
N LYS A 114 -22.01 6.39 4.06
CA LYS A 114 -23.43 6.06 4.01
C LYS A 114 -23.85 6.03 2.54
N CYS A 115 -24.37 4.89 2.08
CA CYS A 115 -24.93 4.77 0.73
C CYS A 115 -26.45 4.86 0.82
N SER A 116 -27.07 5.73 0.03
CA SER A 116 -28.52 5.69 -0.21
C SER A 116 -28.75 4.92 -1.51
N VAL A 117 -29.67 3.95 -1.48
CA VAL A 117 -30.05 3.14 -2.64
C VAL A 117 -31.55 3.22 -2.87
N GLU A 118 -31.97 3.00 -4.11
CA GLU A 118 -33.38 2.98 -4.47
C GLU A 118 -34.10 1.77 -3.83
N PRO A 119 -35.42 1.84 -3.57
CA PRO A 119 -36.16 0.75 -2.92
C PRO A 119 -36.08 -0.58 -3.68
N ASP A 120 -35.92 -0.54 -4.99
CA ASP A 120 -35.80 -1.67 -5.92
C ASP A 120 -34.34 -1.93 -6.34
N PHE A 121 -33.36 -1.49 -5.55
CA PHE A 121 -31.94 -1.75 -5.78
C PHE A 121 -31.57 -3.23 -5.56
N GLY A 122 -32.34 -3.94 -4.72
CA GLY A 122 -32.06 -5.32 -4.36
C GLY A 122 -30.84 -5.48 -3.45
N SER A 123 -30.14 -6.61 -3.57
CA SER A 123 -29.03 -6.96 -2.67
C SER A 123 -27.67 -6.46 -3.19
N PRO A 124 -26.89 -5.70 -2.40
CA PRO A 124 -25.55 -5.27 -2.81
C PRO A 124 -24.61 -6.47 -2.98
N GLY A 125 -23.88 -6.49 -4.10
CA GLY A 125 -23.09 -7.63 -4.57
C GLY A 125 -21.64 -7.32 -4.92
N ALA A 126 -21.30 -6.06 -5.11
CA ALA A 126 -19.92 -5.58 -5.27
C ALA A 126 -19.88 -4.10 -4.90
N PHE A 127 -18.69 -3.56 -4.65
CA PHE A 127 -18.52 -2.12 -4.54
C PHE A 127 -17.39 -1.63 -5.44
N LEU A 128 -17.58 -0.42 -5.95
CA LEU A 128 -16.61 0.34 -6.70
C LEU A 128 -16.00 1.39 -5.77
N ILE A 129 -14.68 1.52 -5.78
CA ILE A 129 -13.95 2.55 -5.06
C ILE A 129 -13.05 3.33 -6.01
N LYS A 130 -13.08 4.64 -5.86
CA LYS A 130 -12.30 5.59 -6.65
C LYS A 130 -11.51 6.50 -5.72
N ASN A 131 -10.21 6.59 -5.96
CA ASN A 131 -9.30 7.46 -5.21
C ASN A 131 -8.97 8.71 -6.04
N GLU A 132 -9.56 9.84 -5.69
CA GLU A 132 -9.29 11.16 -6.29
C GLU A 132 -8.20 11.92 -5.50
N ASP A 133 -7.62 11.31 -4.45
CA ASP A 133 -6.48 11.84 -3.71
C ASP A 133 -5.18 11.66 -4.53
N LYS A 134 -4.15 12.42 -4.16
CA LYS A 134 -2.80 12.31 -4.73
C LYS A 134 -2.04 11.12 -4.15
N HIS A 135 -2.43 10.63 -2.97
CA HIS A 135 -1.74 9.56 -2.28
C HIS A 135 -2.48 8.23 -2.43
N LYS A 136 -1.71 7.16 -2.69
CA LYS A 136 -2.23 5.78 -2.67
C LYS A 136 -2.51 5.33 -1.24
N PHE A 137 -3.42 4.37 -1.10
CA PHE A 137 -3.81 3.85 0.21
C PHE A 137 -4.12 2.35 0.12
N PHE A 138 -3.60 1.54 1.03
CA PHE A 138 -3.92 0.12 1.22
C PHE A 138 -5.26 -0.16 1.92
N LEU A 139 -6.29 -0.53 1.16
CA LEU A 139 -7.60 -0.93 1.67
C LEU A 139 -7.56 -2.36 2.21
N GLN A 140 -7.83 -2.53 3.50
CA GLN A 140 -7.82 -3.86 4.13
C GLN A 140 -9.15 -4.57 3.91
N SER A 141 -10.24 -3.96 4.37
CA SER A 141 -11.58 -4.54 4.28
C SER A 141 -12.67 -3.47 4.33
N VAL A 142 -13.86 -3.88 3.89
CA VAL A 142 -15.10 -3.12 4.01
C VAL A 142 -16.17 -4.03 4.62
N SER A 143 -16.89 -3.50 5.60
CA SER A 143 -18.06 -4.16 6.19
C SER A 143 -19.30 -3.32 5.94
N LEU A 144 -20.23 -3.87 5.18
CA LEU A 144 -21.49 -3.22 4.84
C LEU A 144 -22.61 -3.80 5.70
N GLN A 145 -23.14 -3.00 6.62
CA GLN A 145 -24.35 -3.34 7.36
C GLN A 145 -25.57 -2.99 6.49
N VAL A 146 -26.37 -4.00 6.19
CA VAL A 146 -27.60 -3.95 5.38
C VAL A 146 -28.82 -4.10 6.33
N CYS A 147 -30.04 -4.07 5.79
CA CYS A 147 -31.27 -4.32 6.54
C CYS A 147 -31.21 -5.63 7.34
N TYR A 148 -31.97 -5.67 8.45
CA TYR A 148 -32.06 -6.84 9.35
C TYR A 148 -30.73 -7.24 10.01
N ASP A 149 -29.82 -6.29 10.23
CA ASP A 149 -28.50 -6.50 10.84
C ASP A 149 -27.60 -7.49 10.09
N GLN A 150 -27.88 -7.75 8.81
CA GLN A 150 -26.98 -8.54 7.97
C GLN A 150 -25.73 -7.73 7.64
N ILE A 151 -24.55 -8.35 7.78
CA ILE A 151 -23.27 -7.73 7.45
C ILE A 151 -22.67 -8.46 6.25
N ILE A 152 -22.40 -7.72 5.18
CA ILE A 152 -21.64 -8.20 4.02
C ILE A 152 -20.19 -7.78 4.20
N HIS A 153 -19.30 -8.77 4.24
CA HIS A 153 -17.87 -8.56 4.42
C HIS A 153 -17.13 -8.63 3.08
N PHE A 154 -16.25 -7.67 2.86
CA PHE A 154 -15.36 -7.58 1.71
C PHE A 154 -13.92 -7.60 2.19
N GLU A 155 -13.19 -8.66 1.88
CA GLU A 155 -11.76 -8.75 2.13
C GLU A 155 -11.01 -8.21 0.92
N CYS A 156 -10.37 -7.05 1.06
CA CYS A 156 -9.83 -6.29 -0.07
C CYS A 156 -8.33 -6.48 -0.21
N ASN A 157 -7.59 -6.30 0.89
CA ASN A 157 -6.13 -6.42 1.00
C ASN A 157 -5.37 -5.91 -0.23
N SER A 158 -5.65 -4.67 -0.66
CA SER A 158 -5.12 -4.15 -1.92
C SER A 158 -4.81 -2.66 -1.89
N TRP A 159 -3.80 -2.25 -2.65
CA TRP A 159 -3.45 -0.85 -2.86
C TRP A 159 -4.41 -0.16 -3.83
N ILE A 160 -4.99 0.95 -3.38
CA ILE A 160 -5.84 1.84 -4.16
C ILE A 160 -5.01 3.06 -4.58
N HIS A 161 -4.56 3.06 -5.83
CA HIS A 161 -3.81 4.15 -6.41
C HIS A 161 -4.70 5.31 -6.86
N PRO A 162 -4.16 6.53 -6.93
CA PRO A 162 -4.83 7.69 -7.53
C PRO A 162 -5.39 7.40 -8.92
N ILE A 163 -6.64 7.82 -9.17
CA ILE A 163 -7.35 7.56 -10.43
C ILE A 163 -6.68 8.23 -11.63
N ASN A 164 -5.94 9.32 -11.40
CA ASN A 164 -5.19 10.00 -12.45
C ASN A 164 -4.04 9.13 -13.01
N LEU A 165 -3.57 8.14 -12.25
CA LEU A 165 -2.56 7.17 -12.68
C LEU A 165 -3.21 5.95 -13.33
N THR A 166 -4.17 5.33 -12.66
CA THR A 166 -4.78 4.05 -13.12
C THR A 166 -5.75 4.21 -14.29
N LYS A 167 -6.39 5.39 -14.41
CA LYS A 167 -7.49 5.69 -15.35
C LYS A 167 -8.71 4.76 -15.22
N LYS A 168 -8.73 3.88 -14.22
CA LYS A 168 -9.76 2.86 -14.00
C LYS A 168 -10.10 2.80 -12.52
N ASP A 169 -11.39 2.68 -12.25
CA ASP A 169 -11.92 2.50 -10.90
C ASP A 169 -11.64 1.06 -10.42
N ARG A 170 -11.63 0.85 -9.10
CA ARG A 170 -11.35 -0.47 -8.49
C ARG A 170 -12.63 -1.10 -7.99
N ILE A 171 -12.88 -2.34 -8.40
CA ILE A 171 -14.02 -3.13 -7.96
C ILE A 171 -13.59 -4.18 -6.93
N PHE A 172 -14.45 -4.44 -5.95
CA PHE A 172 -14.27 -5.48 -4.94
C PHE A 172 -15.57 -6.28 -4.78
N PHE A 173 -15.40 -7.58 -4.59
CA PHE A 173 -16.49 -8.55 -4.39
C PHE A 173 -16.54 -9.01 -2.93
N PRO A 174 -17.71 -9.45 -2.44
CA PRO A 174 -17.85 -9.96 -1.08
C PRO A 174 -17.11 -11.29 -0.93
N ASN A 175 -16.90 -11.71 0.33
CA ASN A 175 -16.23 -12.98 0.63
C ASN A 175 -17.06 -14.24 0.27
N THR A 176 -18.27 -14.06 -0.26
CA THR A 176 -19.10 -15.17 -0.73
C THR A 176 -18.52 -15.75 -2.03
N CYS A 177 -18.22 -17.04 -2.02
CA CYS A 177 -17.61 -17.73 -3.16
C CYS A 177 -18.68 -18.25 -4.15
N TYR A 178 -18.46 -18.02 -5.45
CA TYR A 178 -19.30 -18.53 -6.52
C TYR A 178 -18.47 -19.20 -7.62
N LEU A 179 -18.91 -20.38 -8.08
CA LEU A 179 -18.47 -20.91 -9.37
C LEU A 179 -18.93 -20.00 -10.52
N PRO A 180 -18.30 -20.06 -11.70
CA PRO A 180 -18.69 -19.21 -12.83
C PRO A 180 -20.19 -19.32 -13.19
N ASN A 181 -20.76 -20.52 -13.14
CA ASN A 181 -22.19 -20.77 -13.41
C ASN A 181 -23.13 -20.43 -12.23
N GLN A 182 -22.58 -20.08 -11.07
CA GLN A 182 -23.32 -19.69 -9.86
C GLN A 182 -23.18 -18.20 -9.55
N THR A 183 -22.43 -17.46 -10.37
CA THR A 183 -22.23 -16.03 -10.16
C THR A 183 -23.56 -15.31 -10.38
N PRO A 184 -24.03 -14.47 -9.42
CA PRO A 184 -25.27 -13.73 -9.60
C PRO A 184 -25.25 -12.92 -10.90
N ASP A 185 -26.37 -12.92 -11.63
CA ASP A 185 -26.43 -12.39 -13.00
C ASP A 185 -25.94 -10.94 -13.10
N GLY A 186 -26.25 -10.10 -12.11
CA GLY A 186 -25.77 -8.71 -12.05
C GLY A 186 -24.26 -8.54 -11.90
N LEU A 187 -23.53 -9.60 -11.51
CA LEU A 187 -22.09 -9.60 -11.29
C LEU A 187 -21.30 -10.35 -12.36
N VAL A 188 -21.97 -11.08 -13.26
CA VAL A 188 -21.31 -11.93 -14.27
C VAL A 188 -20.38 -11.11 -15.16
N GLU A 189 -20.86 -9.98 -15.69
CA GLU A 189 -20.06 -9.17 -16.60
C GLU A 189 -18.94 -8.42 -15.87
N LEU A 190 -19.22 -7.91 -14.66
CA LEU A 190 -18.20 -7.29 -13.80
C LEU A 190 -17.04 -8.26 -13.50
N ARG A 191 -17.35 -9.54 -13.24
CA ARG A 191 -16.35 -10.59 -13.02
C ARG A 191 -15.49 -10.79 -14.28
N LYS A 192 -16.09 -10.83 -15.47
CA LYS A 192 -15.34 -10.99 -16.73
C LYS A 192 -14.46 -9.78 -17.01
N GLU A 193 -14.98 -8.58 -16.83
CA GLU A 193 -14.23 -7.34 -17.05
C GLU A 193 -13.02 -7.23 -16.12
N GLU A 194 -13.16 -7.56 -14.83
CA GLU A 194 -12.02 -7.56 -13.91
C GLU A 194 -10.97 -8.59 -14.32
N LEU A 195 -11.38 -9.79 -14.76
CA LEU A 195 -10.44 -10.79 -15.27
C LEU A 195 -9.71 -10.32 -16.54
N ILE A 196 -10.38 -9.62 -17.44
CA ILE A 196 -9.75 -9.04 -18.64
C ILE A 196 -8.74 -7.96 -18.23
N ARG A 197 -9.10 -7.09 -17.28
CA ARG A 197 -8.20 -6.04 -16.76
C ARG A 197 -6.94 -6.64 -16.12
N LEU A 198 -7.07 -7.74 -15.38
CA LEU A 198 -5.95 -8.43 -14.73
C LEU A 198 -5.01 -9.11 -15.74
N ARG A 199 -5.48 -9.51 -16.93
CA ARG A 199 -4.62 -10.09 -17.97
C ARG A 199 -3.87 -9.04 -18.78
N GLY A 200 -4.43 -7.84 -18.90
CA GLY A 200 -3.88 -6.80 -19.78
C GLY A 200 -3.95 -7.20 -21.26
N ASP A 201 -3.08 -6.60 -22.07
CA ASP A 201 -3.06 -6.76 -23.52
C ASP A 201 -1.77 -7.40 -24.07
N GLY A 202 -0.86 -7.82 -23.20
CA GLY A 202 0.45 -8.38 -23.59
C GLY A 202 1.49 -7.34 -24.01
N THR A 203 1.22 -6.04 -23.83
CA THR A 203 2.09 -4.98 -24.32
C THR A 203 2.38 -3.91 -23.25
N GLY A 204 3.36 -3.05 -23.56
CA GLY A 204 3.70 -1.89 -22.74
C GLY A 204 4.61 -2.20 -21.54
N GLU A 205 5.41 -1.20 -21.17
CA GLU A 205 6.20 -1.27 -19.94
C GLU A 205 5.29 -1.14 -18.71
N ARG A 206 5.38 -2.12 -17.81
CA ARG A 206 4.54 -2.20 -16.60
C ARG A 206 4.88 -1.08 -15.61
N LYS A 207 3.86 -0.44 -15.06
CA LYS A 207 3.98 0.65 -14.08
C LYS A 207 3.62 0.16 -12.69
N GLU A 208 4.06 0.89 -11.66
CA GLU A 208 3.88 0.52 -10.25
C GLU A 208 2.41 0.24 -9.86
N TRP A 209 1.47 0.95 -10.49
CA TRP A 209 0.04 0.82 -10.23
C TRP A 209 -0.67 -0.23 -11.10
N ASP A 210 0.03 -0.84 -12.07
CA ASP A 210 -0.56 -1.85 -12.94
C ASP A 210 -0.75 -3.16 -12.17
N ARG A 211 -1.92 -3.78 -12.31
CA ARG A 211 -2.25 -5.10 -11.73
C ARG A 211 -2.35 -6.16 -12.82
N ILE A 212 -1.39 -6.15 -13.73
CA ILE A 212 -1.40 -7.01 -14.91
C ILE A 212 -0.53 -8.24 -14.61
N TYR A 213 -1.14 -9.41 -14.78
CA TYR A 213 -0.53 -10.72 -14.63
C TYR A 213 -0.38 -11.32 -16.01
N ASP A 214 0.86 -11.50 -16.42
CA ASP A 214 1.21 -11.99 -17.74
C ASP A 214 2.51 -12.81 -17.67
N TYR A 215 2.78 -13.57 -18.73
CA TYR A 215 3.94 -14.43 -18.81
C TYR A 215 5.09 -13.74 -19.55
N ASP A 216 6.31 -14.02 -19.12
CA ASP A 216 7.52 -13.70 -19.87
C ASP A 216 8.58 -14.80 -19.66
N TYR A 217 9.65 -14.74 -20.45
CA TYR A 217 10.82 -15.61 -20.34
C TYR A 217 11.87 -14.99 -19.41
N TYR A 218 12.82 -15.81 -18.94
CA TYR A 218 14.03 -15.33 -18.24
C TYR A 218 15.06 -14.75 -19.23
N ASN A 219 14.67 -13.75 -20.02
CA ASN A 219 15.54 -13.02 -20.94
C ASN A 219 16.07 -11.70 -20.33
N ASP A 220 15.91 -11.52 -19.03
CA ASP A 220 16.26 -10.36 -18.20
C ASP A 220 17.47 -10.62 -17.28
N LEU A 221 17.99 -11.84 -17.25
CA LEU A 221 19.12 -12.23 -16.38
C LEU A 221 20.49 -11.74 -16.89
N GLY A 222 20.63 -11.48 -18.19
CA GLY A 222 21.88 -11.11 -18.83
C GLY A 222 22.14 -9.60 -18.84
N ASN A 223 23.38 -9.17 -18.59
CA ASN A 223 23.80 -7.79 -18.77
C ASN A 223 24.47 -7.62 -20.14
N LEU A 224 23.68 -7.58 -21.22
CA LEU A 224 24.18 -7.30 -22.55
C LEU A 224 23.70 -5.91 -22.98
N ILE A 225 24.65 -5.07 -23.37
CA ILE A 225 24.39 -3.75 -23.94
C ILE A 225 23.37 -3.92 -25.08
N LYS A 226 22.24 -3.18 -25.02
CA LYS A 226 21.07 -3.28 -25.92
C LYS A 226 21.41 -3.35 -27.43
N ALA A 227 22.60 -2.89 -27.83
CA ALA A 227 23.04 -2.80 -29.22
C ALA A 227 23.23 -4.16 -29.94
N TRP A 228 23.38 -5.29 -29.23
CA TRP A 228 23.76 -6.55 -29.86
C TRP A 228 22.69 -7.66 -29.84
N ASN A 229 21.62 -7.52 -29.04
CA ASN A 229 20.55 -8.53 -28.99
C ASN A 229 19.16 -7.93 -28.72
N PHE A 230 18.28 -7.95 -29.72
CA PHE A 230 16.90 -7.47 -29.63
C PHE A 230 15.97 -8.42 -28.85
N ARG A 231 16.44 -9.59 -28.43
CA ARG A 231 15.66 -10.58 -27.66
C ARG A 231 15.84 -10.48 -26.14
N THR A 232 16.77 -9.65 -25.68
CA THR A 232 17.08 -9.47 -24.26
C THR A 232 16.31 -8.27 -23.73
N GLU A 233 15.62 -8.45 -22.60
CA GLU A 233 14.95 -7.35 -21.94
C GLU A 233 16.00 -6.37 -21.41
N SER A 234 15.77 -5.07 -21.61
CA SER A 234 16.72 -4.07 -21.14
C SER A 234 16.56 -3.78 -19.65
N ARG A 235 17.63 -3.97 -18.89
CA ARG A 235 17.71 -3.48 -17.50
C ARG A 235 18.38 -2.11 -17.43
N PRO A 236 17.82 -1.14 -16.68
CA PRO A 236 18.42 0.18 -16.55
C PRO A 236 19.81 0.17 -15.90
N GLU A 237 20.10 -0.77 -14.99
CA GLU A 237 21.38 -0.86 -14.26
C GLU A 237 21.68 -2.30 -13.78
N SER A 238 22.95 -2.60 -13.52
CA SER A 238 23.46 -3.95 -13.19
C SER A 238 22.91 -4.57 -11.90
N PHE A 239 22.24 -3.79 -11.04
CA PHE A 239 21.71 -4.25 -9.75
C PHE A 239 20.35 -3.64 -9.41
N ASN A 240 19.53 -3.33 -10.42
CA ASN A 240 18.16 -2.87 -10.14
C ASN A 240 17.31 -4.04 -9.59
N ILE A 241 17.02 -3.98 -8.29
CA ILE A 241 16.13 -4.91 -7.58
C ILE A 241 14.65 -4.53 -7.67
N ASP A 242 14.33 -3.37 -8.25
CA ASP A 242 12.95 -2.92 -8.52
C ASP A 242 12.45 -3.56 -9.82
N ILE A 243 12.34 -4.89 -9.79
CA ILE A 243 11.64 -5.66 -10.82
C ILE A 243 10.15 -5.46 -10.60
N TYR A 244 9.43 -5.16 -11.67
CA TYR A 244 7.99 -5.03 -11.59
C TYR A 244 7.36 -6.33 -11.05
N ALA A 245 6.56 -6.16 -10.01
CA ALA A 245 5.51 -7.09 -9.63
C ALA A 245 4.21 -6.28 -9.44
N PRO A 246 3.03 -6.87 -9.73
CA PRO A 246 1.75 -6.28 -9.38
C PRO A 246 1.74 -5.78 -7.94
N PRO A 247 1.18 -4.59 -7.66
CA PRO A 247 1.36 -3.89 -6.38
C PRO A 247 0.88 -4.67 -5.16
N ASP A 248 -0.10 -5.55 -5.35
CA ASP A 248 -0.68 -6.38 -4.28
C ASP A 248 0.21 -7.60 -3.94
N GLU A 249 1.12 -8.02 -4.85
CA GLU A 249 2.09 -9.11 -4.66
C GLU A 249 3.42 -8.62 -4.10
N ARG A 250 3.64 -7.31 -4.08
CA ARG A 250 4.89 -6.71 -3.56
C ARG A 250 5.01 -6.95 -2.06
N PHE A 251 6.25 -7.09 -1.62
CA PHE A 251 6.54 -7.12 -0.19
C PHE A 251 6.05 -5.85 0.50
N SER A 252 5.61 -5.99 1.75
CA SER A 252 5.42 -4.83 2.61
C SER A 252 6.76 -4.07 2.76
N PRO A 253 6.76 -2.72 2.87
CA PRO A 253 7.98 -1.93 3.05
C PRO A 253 8.98 -2.47 4.08
N LYS A 254 8.49 -2.98 5.23
CA LYS A 254 9.35 -3.58 6.27
C LYS A 254 10.07 -4.84 5.77
N LYS A 255 9.33 -5.79 5.19
CA LYS A 255 9.89 -7.02 4.62
C LYS A 255 10.84 -6.73 3.45
N GLN A 256 10.53 -5.73 2.64
CA GLN A 256 11.39 -5.30 1.54
C GLN A 256 12.70 -4.70 2.05
N SER A 257 12.64 -3.83 3.06
CA SER A 257 13.83 -3.29 3.72
C SER A 257 14.70 -4.39 4.35
N GLU A 258 14.08 -5.38 5.02
CA GLU A 258 14.79 -6.55 5.55
C GLU A 258 15.46 -7.38 4.44
N LEU A 259 14.76 -7.62 3.32
CA LEU A 259 15.32 -8.34 2.17
C LEU A 259 16.54 -7.61 1.59
N ILE A 260 16.44 -6.30 1.40
CA ILE A 260 17.53 -5.45 0.89
C ILE A 260 18.72 -5.49 1.85
N SER A 261 18.48 -5.34 3.15
CA SER A 261 19.52 -5.39 4.17
C SER A 261 20.27 -6.73 4.15
N ASN A 262 19.53 -7.85 4.10
CA ASN A 262 20.10 -9.18 4.02
C ASN A 262 20.90 -9.38 2.72
N ALA A 263 20.43 -8.85 1.59
CA ALA A 263 21.13 -8.92 0.31
C ALA A 263 22.46 -8.14 0.34
N ILE A 264 22.46 -6.92 0.91
CA ILE A 264 23.69 -6.12 1.11
C ILE A 264 24.67 -6.89 2.01
N GLN A 265 24.20 -7.45 3.12
CA GLN A 265 25.03 -8.23 4.04
C GLN A 265 25.63 -9.46 3.35
N ALA A 266 24.85 -10.17 2.54
CA ALA A 266 25.33 -11.32 1.77
C ALA A 266 26.39 -10.91 0.73
N ALA A 267 26.18 -9.80 0.01
CA ALA A 267 27.15 -9.27 -0.95
C ALA A 267 28.46 -8.86 -0.26
N MET A 268 28.40 -8.21 0.91
CA MET A 268 29.59 -7.89 1.70
C MET A 268 30.37 -9.14 2.10
N CYS A 269 29.67 -10.19 2.54
CA CYS A 269 30.28 -11.48 2.88
C CYS A 269 30.95 -12.17 1.67
N LEU A 270 30.62 -11.79 0.44
CA LEU A 270 31.25 -12.29 -0.78
C LEU A 270 32.43 -11.40 -1.22
N VAL A 271 32.20 -10.09 -1.35
CA VAL A 271 33.14 -9.12 -1.95
C VAL A 271 34.37 -8.89 -1.06
N ILE A 272 34.20 -8.77 0.26
CA ILE A 272 35.30 -8.43 1.16
C ILE A 272 36.36 -9.55 1.20
N PRO A 273 36.00 -10.83 1.38
CA PRO A 273 36.94 -11.94 1.27
C PRO A 273 37.69 -11.98 -0.07
N GLU A 274 36.99 -11.73 -1.17
CA GLU A 274 37.57 -11.76 -2.52
C GLU A 274 38.58 -10.63 -2.73
N ALA A 275 38.24 -9.41 -2.31
CA ALA A 275 39.16 -8.27 -2.33
C ALA A 275 40.41 -8.56 -1.46
N LYS A 276 40.24 -9.05 -0.23
CA LYS A 276 41.35 -9.43 0.66
C LYS A 276 42.25 -10.52 0.06
N ALA A 277 41.67 -11.46 -0.69
CA ALA A 277 42.43 -12.48 -1.40
C ALA A 277 43.22 -11.89 -2.59
N MET A 278 42.68 -10.91 -3.31
CA MET A 278 43.38 -10.24 -4.41
C MET A 278 44.55 -9.37 -3.94
N PHE A 279 44.43 -8.73 -2.77
CA PHE A 279 45.50 -7.89 -2.19
C PHE A 279 46.56 -8.68 -1.42
N LYS A 280 46.39 -10.00 -1.24
CA LYS A 280 47.46 -10.88 -0.75
C LYS A 280 48.51 -11.06 -1.85
N GLU A 281 49.65 -10.39 -1.71
CA GLU A 281 50.81 -10.61 -2.58
C GLU A 281 51.25 -12.09 -2.55
N GLY A 282 51.08 -12.81 -3.66
CA GLY A 282 51.93 -13.98 -3.95
C GLY A 282 51.28 -15.34 -4.23
N SER A 283 49.97 -15.56 -4.05
CA SER A 283 49.36 -16.84 -4.45
C SER A 283 47.90 -16.72 -4.92
N SER A 284 47.61 -17.29 -6.09
CA SER A 284 46.25 -17.45 -6.62
C SER A 284 45.47 -18.62 -5.98
N HIS A 285 46.01 -19.22 -4.92
CA HIS A 285 45.49 -20.44 -4.29
C HIS A 285 45.73 -20.39 -2.77
N PHE A 286 44.80 -20.98 -2.01
CA PHE A 286 44.91 -21.09 -0.56
C PHE A 286 45.83 -22.24 -0.14
N GLU A 287 46.74 -22.00 0.80
CA GLU A 287 47.68 -23.01 1.33
C GLU A 287 47.09 -23.80 2.51
N SER A 288 46.04 -23.29 3.17
CA SER A 288 45.38 -24.02 4.28
C SER A 288 43.91 -23.62 4.50
N PHE A 289 43.15 -24.50 5.18
CA PHE A 289 41.81 -24.16 5.65
C PHE A 289 41.80 -22.99 6.65
N ASN A 290 42.89 -22.81 7.41
CA ASN A 290 43.02 -21.68 8.34
C ASN A 290 43.12 -20.36 7.58
N GLU A 291 43.81 -20.35 6.45
CA GLU A 291 43.89 -19.18 5.56
C GLU A 291 42.51 -18.79 5.01
N ARG A 292 41.71 -19.79 4.61
CA ARG A 292 40.32 -19.57 4.20
C ARG A 292 39.45 -19.04 5.35
N ALA A 293 39.63 -19.55 6.56
CA ALA A 293 38.89 -19.10 7.74
C ALA A 293 39.24 -17.63 8.11
N GLN A 294 40.50 -17.23 7.97
CA GLN A 294 40.97 -15.87 8.23
C GLN A 294 40.30 -14.80 7.36
N LEU A 295 39.83 -15.14 6.16
CA LEU A 295 39.07 -14.21 5.31
C LEU A 295 37.74 -13.76 5.96
N PHE A 296 37.15 -14.61 6.79
CA PHE A 296 35.86 -14.36 7.44
C PHE A 296 36.00 -13.96 8.92
N THR A 297 37.17 -14.14 9.53
CA THR A 297 37.41 -13.89 10.96
C THR A 297 38.37 -12.72 11.24
N SER A 298 39.19 -12.31 10.27
CA SER A 298 40.08 -11.15 10.42
C SER A 298 39.28 -9.88 10.70
N THR A 299 39.77 -9.08 11.66
CA THR A 299 39.14 -7.83 12.13
C THR A 299 38.62 -7.02 10.94
N ARG A 300 37.31 -6.84 10.91
CA ARG A 300 36.62 -6.02 9.90
C ARG A 300 37.17 -4.60 10.02
N ASP A 301 37.96 -4.16 9.06
CA ASP A 301 38.34 -2.75 8.99
C ASP A 301 37.06 -1.96 8.69
N GLN A 302 36.66 -1.11 9.64
CA GLN A 302 35.42 -0.33 9.53
C GLN A 302 35.43 0.56 8.28
N GLY A 303 36.60 0.99 7.79
CA GLY A 303 36.72 1.83 6.60
C GLY A 303 36.40 1.11 5.28
N GLU A 304 36.81 -0.16 5.14
CA GLU A 304 36.54 -0.97 3.94
C GLU A 304 35.05 -1.34 3.85
N GLU A 305 34.43 -1.69 4.97
CA GLU A 305 33.00 -1.99 5.05
C GLU A 305 32.17 -0.75 4.71
N GLU A 306 32.53 0.42 5.21
CA GLU A 306 31.81 1.66 4.94
C GLU A 306 31.88 2.04 3.44
N CYS A 307 33.03 1.81 2.79
CA CYS A 307 33.20 2.01 1.35
C CYS A 307 32.32 1.07 0.51
N VAL A 308 32.35 -0.24 0.82
CA VAL A 308 31.56 -1.26 0.10
C VAL A 308 30.06 -1.04 0.32
N VAL A 309 29.64 -0.75 1.56
CA VAL A 309 28.24 -0.44 1.88
C VAL A 309 27.77 0.80 1.12
N LYS A 310 28.58 1.86 1.05
CA LYS A 310 28.22 3.09 0.32
C LYS A 310 28.04 2.82 -1.17
N ASN A 311 28.90 2.01 -1.77
CA ASN A 311 28.78 1.63 -3.18
C ASN A 311 27.56 0.73 -3.44
N LEU A 312 27.28 -0.24 -2.55
CA LEU A 312 26.10 -1.10 -2.65
C LEU A 312 24.79 -0.32 -2.43
N LYS A 313 24.76 0.58 -1.44
CA LYS A 313 23.61 1.46 -1.19
C LYS A 313 23.29 2.35 -2.38
N ARG A 314 24.30 2.83 -3.11
CA ARG A 314 24.10 3.64 -4.32
C ARG A 314 23.42 2.86 -5.46
N ALA A 315 23.51 1.53 -5.45
CA ALA A 315 22.88 0.66 -6.44
C ALA A 315 21.47 0.19 -6.01
N VAL A 316 21.01 0.59 -4.82
CA VAL A 316 19.69 0.29 -4.28
C VAL A 316 18.84 1.58 -4.34
N PRO A 317 17.56 1.52 -4.78
CA PRO A 317 16.70 2.69 -4.83
C PRO A 317 16.53 3.37 -3.46
N ASP A 318 16.52 4.70 -3.44
CA ASP A 318 16.41 5.53 -2.22
C ASP A 318 15.03 5.46 -1.53
N ASP A 319 14.01 4.89 -2.17
CA ASP A 319 12.60 5.05 -1.81
C ASP A 319 12.04 4.01 -0.79
N PHE A 320 12.87 3.41 0.08
CA PHE A 320 12.43 2.43 1.08
C PHE A 320 12.79 2.76 2.53
#